data_AF-A0A7X6A7H8-F1
#
_entry.id   AF-A0A7X6A7H8-F1
#
_cell.length_a   1.000
_cell.length_b   1.000
_cell.length_c   1.000
_cell.angle_alpha   90.00
_cell.angle_beta   90.00
_cell.angle_gamma   90.00
#
_symmetry.space_group_name_H-M   'P 1'
#
loop_
_entity.id
_entity.type
_entity.pdbx_description
1 polymer ?
#
loop_
_entity_poly.entity_id
_entity_poly.type
_entity_poly.pdbx_seq_one_letter_code
_entity_poly.pdbx_strand_id
1 'polypeptide(L)'
;MPRVNGAQRAPTGRATCRACREAIEKGAWRVALVFYEDGRYQPSGFVHAGCVSAYLETTRIVMPARHFSPELGDEDMAEFEAALG
;
A
#
# COMPACT_ATOMS: atom_id res chain seq x y z
N MET A 1 -4.98 11.49 -9.03
CA MET A 1 -5.14 10.02 -9.02
C MET A 1 -4.05 9.45 -8.10
N PRO A 2 -4.41 8.92 -6.92
CA PRO A 2 -3.42 8.33 -6.01
C PRO A 2 -2.70 7.19 -6.75
N ARG A 3 -1.37 7.24 -6.78
CA ARG A 3 -0.55 6.18 -7.35
C ARG A 3 0.01 5.35 -6.20
N VAL A 4 0.04 4.05 -6.42
CA VAL A 4 0.73 3.08 -5.54
C VAL A 4 2.21 3.44 -5.53
N ASN A 5 2.78 3.57 -4.34
CA ASN A 5 4.19 3.88 -4.09
C ASN A 5 4.83 2.81 -3.21
N GLY A 6 4.60 1.56 -3.58
CA GLY A 6 5.14 0.39 -2.90
C GLY A 6 4.19 -0.23 -1.87
N ALA A 7 4.58 -1.43 -1.45
CA ALA A 7 3.97 -2.19 -0.36
C ALA A 7 5.02 -2.43 0.72
N GLN A 8 4.57 -2.60 1.96
CA GLN A 8 5.44 -3.00 3.06
C GLN A 8 4.61 -3.56 4.22
N ARG A 9 5.26 -4.33 5.09
CA ARG A 9 4.74 -4.58 6.44
C ARG A 9 4.90 -3.32 7.29
N ALA A 10 3.90 -2.98 8.07
CA ALA A 10 3.95 -1.79 8.91
C ALA A 10 5.02 -1.94 10.02
N PRO A 11 6.04 -1.07 10.09
CA PRO A 11 7.06 -1.18 11.14
C PRO A 11 6.53 -0.78 12.53
N THR A 12 5.43 0.00 12.56
CA THR A 12 4.74 0.46 13.76
C THR A 12 3.23 0.48 13.53
N GLY A 13 2.45 0.55 14.62
CA GLY A 13 0.98 0.64 14.60
C GLY A 13 0.40 2.05 14.47
N ARG A 14 1.18 3.04 14.02
CA ARG A 14 0.81 4.47 14.09
C ARG A 14 0.08 5.02 12.86
N ALA A 15 0.11 4.29 11.75
CA ALA A 15 -0.53 4.75 10.52
C ALA A 15 -2.05 4.48 10.57
N THR A 16 -2.84 5.34 9.94
CA THR A 16 -4.29 5.13 9.79
C THR A 16 -4.60 4.84 8.33
N CYS A 17 -5.41 3.82 8.08
CA CYS A 17 -5.87 3.45 6.75
C CYS A 17 -6.79 4.53 6.18
N ARG A 18 -6.51 5.00 4.97
CA ARG A 18 -7.36 6.02 4.31
C ARG A 18 -8.74 5.51 3.86
N ALA A 19 -8.91 4.20 3.75
CA ALA A 19 -10.15 3.57 3.32
C ALA A 19 -11.13 3.40 4.49
N CYS A 20 -10.77 2.60 5.49
CA CYS A 20 -11.63 2.29 6.64
C CYS A 20 -11.47 3.25 7.82
N ARG A 21 -10.45 4.11 7.82
CA ARG A 21 -10.11 5.06 8.92
C ARG A 21 -9.66 4.40 10.23
N GLU A 22 -9.37 3.10 10.21
CA GLU A 22 -8.82 2.38 11.36
C GLU A 22 -7.27 2.40 11.37
N ALA A 23 -6.68 2.13 12.53
CA ALA A 23 -5.23 2.01 12.66
C ALA A 23 -4.69 0.77 11.92
N ILE A 24 -3.52 0.91 11.31
CA ILE A 24 -2.78 -0.18 10.66
C ILE A 24 -1.84 -0.78 11.69
N GLU A 25 -2.10 -2.02 12.08
CA GLU A 25 -1.31 -2.73 13.08
C GLU A 25 0.14 -2.97 12.64
N LYS A 26 1.06 -3.02 13.61
CA LYS A 26 2.46 -3.39 13.34
C LYS A 26 2.51 -4.78 12.72
N GLY A 27 3.26 -4.92 11.63
CA GLY A 27 3.42 -6.18 10.89
C GLY A 27 2.36 -6.41 9.82
N ALA A 28 1.25 -5.67 9.81
CA ALA A 28 0.22 -5.81 8.79
C ALA A 28 0.69 -5.26 7.43
N TRP A 29 0.23 -5.88 6.35
CA TRP A 29 0.48 -5.40 4.99
C TRP A 29 -0.26 -4.09 4.71
N ARG A 30 0.49 -3.11 4.20
CA ARG A 30 -0.05 -1.81 3.78
C ARG A 30 0.56 -1.35 2.46
N VAL A 31 -0.22 -0.56 1.73
CA VAL A 31 0.19 0.08 0.49
C VAL A 31 0.46 1.55 0.77
N ALA A 32 1.64 2.03 0.40
CA ALA A 32 1.97 3.45 0.45
C ALA A 32 1.38 4.15 -0.78
N LEU A 33 0.82 5.33 -0.58
CA LEU A 33 0.17 6.10 -1.62
C LEU A 33 0.90 7.41 -1.86
N VAL A 34 0.91 7.87 -3.11
CA VAL A 34 1.38 9.20 -3.50
C VAL A 34 0.36 9.92 -4.37
N PHE A 35 0.43 11.24 -4.37
CA PHE A 35 -0.27 12.09 -5.34
C PHE A 35 0.74 13.02 -6.02
N TYR A 36 0.39 13.55 -7.18
CA TYR A 36 1.23 14.50 -7.90
C TYR A 36 0.68 15.91 -7.71
N GLU A 37 1.53 16.81 -7.23
CA GLU A 37 1.20 18.21 -6.99
C GLU A 37 2.47 19.05 -7.18
N ASP A 38 2.35 20.21 -7.82
CA ASP A 38 3.45 21.16 -8.05
C ASP A 38 4.74 20.53 -8.60
N GLY A 39 4.62 19.67 -9.61
CA GLY A 39 5.78 19.09 -10.28
C GLY A 39 6.39 17.87 -9.57
N ARG A 40 5.87 17.46 -8.40
CA ARG A 40 6.48 16.45 -7.53
C ARG A 40 5.47 15.43 -7.00
N TYR A 41 5.95 14.23 -6.71
CA TYR A 41 5.17 13.21 -6.02
C TYR A 41 5.24 13.39 -4.51
N GLN A 42 4.08 13.52 -3.87
CA GLN A 42 3.93 13.71 -2.44
C GLN A 42 3.30 12.48 -1.78
N PRO A 43 3.80 12.03 -0.61
CA PRO A 43 3.14 10.98 0.15
C PRO A 43 1.70 11.38 0.53
N SER A 44 0.74 10.49 0.32
CA SER A 44 -0.66 10.68 0.74
C SER A 44 -1.08 9.78 1.89
N GLY A 45 -0.22 8.89 2.38
CA GLY A 45 -0.50 7.99 3.50
C GLY A 45 -0.59 6.53 3.06
N PHE A 46 -1.37 5.74 3.79
CA PHE A 46 -1.40 4.29 3.65
C PHE A 46 -2.82 3.72 3.59
N VAL A 47 -2.96 2.55 2.98
CA VAL A 47 -4.18 1.74 2.96
C VAL A 47 -3.82 0.30 3.32
N HIS A 48 -4.64 -0.40 4.11
CA HIS A 48 -4.50 -1.83 4.35
C HIS A 48 -4.52 -2.59 3.02
N ALA A 49 -3.75 -3.67 2.88
CA ALA A 49 -3.83 -4.51 1.68
C ALA A 49 -5.27 -4.94 1.35
N GLY A 50 -6.02 -5.47 2.32
CA GLY A 50 -7.42 -5.88 2.12
C GLY A 50 -8.40 -4.72 1.88
N CYS A 51 -8.01 -3.46 2.12
CA CYS A 51 -8.85 -2.29 1.82
C CYS A 51 -8.55 -1.69 0.43
N VAL A 52 -7.59 -2.23 -0.31
CA VAL A 52 -7.15 -1.69 -1.60
C VAL A 52 -8.28 -1.66 -2.61
N SER A 53 -9.05 -2.75 -2.75
CA SER A 53 -10.18 -2.83 -3.69
C SER A 53 -11.19 -1.70 -3.46
N ALA A 54 -11.54 -1.44 -2.19
CA ALA A 54 -12.49 -0.39 -1.83
C ALA A 54 -11.96 1.03 -2.07
N TYR A 55 -10.64 1.24 -2.05
CA TYR A 55 -10.03 2.57 -2.16
C TYR A 55 -9.53 2.93 -3.56
N LEU A 56 -8.98 1.95 -4.28
CA LEU A 56 -8.43 2.11 -5.64
C LEU A 56 -9.35 1.55 -6.72
N GLU A 57 -10.48 0.94 -6.35
CA GLU A 57 -11.42 0.27 -7.26
C GLU A 57 -10.76 -0.86 -8.08
N THR A 58 -9.64 -1.41 -7.57
CA THR A 58 -8.87 -2.49 -8.19
C THR A 58 -7.93 -3.15 -7.18
N THR A 59 -7.63 -4.43 -7.37
CA THR A 59 -6.57 -5.18 -6.67
C THR A 59 -5.35 -5.45 -7.54
N ARG A 60 -5.36 -5.05 -8.83
CA ARG A 60 -4.27 -5.30 -9.79
C ARG A 60 -3.09 -4.34 -9.58
N ILE A 61 -2.53 -4.34 -8.38
CA ILE A 61 -1.47 -3.41 -7.95
C ILE A 61 -0.16 -4.11 -7.60
N VAL A 62 -0.06 -5.44 -7.76
CA VAL A 62 1.15 -6.21 -7.46
C VAL A 62 2.36 -5.70 -8.24
N MET A 63 2.20 -5.46 -9.55
CA MET A 63 3.28 -4.95 -10.41
C MET A 63 3.77 -3.55 -10.00
N PRO A 64 2.92 -2.52 -9.86
CA PRO A 64 3.38 -1.22 -9.40
C PRO A 64 3.88 -1.24 -7.96
N ALA A 65 3.32 -2.07 -7.07
CA ALA A 65 3.84 -2.24 -5.72
C ALA A 65 5.28 -2.79 -5.74
N ARG A 66 5.53 -3.87 -6.50
CA ARG A 66 6.88 -4.44 -6.68
C ARG A 66 7.87 -3.42 -7.23
N HIS A 67 7.46 -2.62 -8.22
CA HIS A 67 8.34 -1.63 -8.85
C HIS A 67 8.92 -0.63 -7.84
N PHE A 68 8.12 -0.23 -6.84
CA PHE A 68 8.52 0.73 -5.80
C PHE A 68 8.92 0.07 -4.48
N SER A 69 9.03 -1.27 -4.46
CA SER A 69 9.46 -2.06 -3.29
C SER A 69 10.46 -3.15 -3.73
N PRO A 70 11.61 -2.79 -4.33
CA PRO A 70 12.60 -3.74 -4.84
C PRO A 70 13.23 -4.62 -3.75
N GLU A 71 13.11 -4.23 -2.48
CA GLU A 71 13.57 -4.99 -1.33
C GLU A 71 12.68 -6.21 -1.00
N LEU A 72 11.45 -6.25 -1.50
CA LEU A 72 10.53 -7.35 -1.28
C LEU A 72 10.83 -8.50 -2.25
N GLY A 73 11.09 -9.68 -1.68
CA GLY A 73 11.34 -10.89 -2.47
C GLY A 73 10.07 -11.45 -3.11
N ASP A 74 10.22 -12.52 -3.88
CA ASP A 74 9.09 -13.20 -4.51
C ASP A 74 8.09 -13.76 -3.48
N GLU A 75 8.58 -14.25 -2.33
CA GLU A 75 7.77 -14.73 -1.21
C GLU A 75 6.93 -13.59 -0.59
N ASP A 76 7.57 -12.46 -0.27
CA ASP A 76 6.88 -11.28 0.25
C ASP A 76 5.77 -10.79 -0.70
N MET A 77 6.06 -10.80 -2.01
CA MET A 77 5.09 -10.37 -3.02
C MET A 77 3.91 -11.34 -3.14
N ALA A 78 4.13 -12.65 -2.98
CA ALA A 78 3.06 -13.64 -2.96
C ALA A 78 2.17 -13.48 -1.71
N GLU A 79 2.77 -13.24 -0.54
CA GLU A 79 2.02 -12.93 0.69
C GLU A 79 1.22 -11.63 0.57
N PHE A 80 1.83 -10.60 -0.03
CA PHE A 80 1.17 -9.33 -0.27
C PHE A 80 -0.02 -9.48 -1.22
N GLU A 81 0.15 -10.21 -2.33
CA GLU A 81 -0.92 -10.48 -3.29
C GLU A 81 -2.08 -11.23 -2.63
N ALA A 82 -1.80 -12.25 -1.82
CA ALA A 82 -2.81 -12.95 -1.04
C ALA A 82 -3.53 -12.03 -0.03
N ALA A 83 -2.86 -11.00 0.48
CA ALA A 83 -3.45 -10.04 1.42
C ALA A 83 -4.34 -8.98 0.75
N LEU A 84 -4.34 -8.84 -0.57
CA LEU A 84 -5.19 -7.89 -1.29
C LEU A 84 -6.67 -8.30 -1.34
N GLY A 85 -6.98 -9.57 -1.06
CA GLY A 85 -8.31 -10.18 -1.20
C GLY A 85 -8.55 -10.69 -2.61
#